data_AF-A0A2Z5YZ83-F1
#
_entry.id   AF-A0A2Z5YZ83-F1
#
_cell.length_a   1.000
_cell.length_b   1.000
_cell.length_c   1.000
_cell.angle_alpha   90.00
_cell.angle_beta   90.00
_cell.angle_gamma   90.00
#
_symmetry.space_group_name_H-M   'P 1'
#
loop_
_entity.id
_entity.type
_entity.pdbx_description
1 polymer ?
#
loop_
_entity_poly.entity_id
_entity_poly.type
_entity_poly.pdbx_seq_one_letter_code
_entity_poly.pdbx_strand_id
1 'polypeptide(L)' 'MKRTRFTEEQIIGVLKEAEVGAKTGDLTRRHEASEATIYSWKAKYGDLDVPEAQR' A
#
# COMPACT_ATOMS: atom_id res chain seq x y z
N MET A 1 -10.50 4.30 17.69
CA MET A 1 -9.43 3.67 16.91
C MET A 1 -8.24 4.62 16.89
N LYS A 2 -7.01 4.17 17.18
CA LYS A 2 -5.81 5.01 16.98
C LYS A 2 -5.84 5.47 15.53
N ARG A 3 -5.79 6.78 15.26
CA ARG A 3 -5.69 7.29 13.88
C ARG A 3 -4.38 6.76 13.31
N THR A 4 -4.47 5.74 12.47
CA THR A 4 -3.33 5.30 11.67
C THR A 4 -3.07 6.39 10.63
N ARG A 5 -1.79 6.65 10.32
CA ARG A 5 -1.42 7.64 9.29
C ARG A 5 -1.97 7.26 7.90
N PHE A 6 -2.20 5.97 7.67
CA PHE A 6 -2.69 5.42 6.42
C PHE A 6 -3.92 4.55 6.68
N THR A 7 -4.94 4.67 5.82
CA THR A 7 -6.10 3.77 5.81
C THR A 7 -5.75 2.45 5.11
N GLU A 8 -6.54 1.40 5.34
CA GLU A 8 -6.34 0.11 4.67
C GLU A 8 -6.47 0.22 3.15
N GLU A 9 -7.40 1.06 2.67
CA GLU A 9 -7.55 1.38 1.24
C GLU A 9 -6.29 2.03 0.64
N GLN A 10 -5.69 2.99 1.36
CA GLN A 10 -4.42 3.60 0.93
C GLN A 10 -3.30 2.57 0.88
N ILE A 11 -3.19 1.73 1.92
CA ILE A 11 -2.17 0.68 1.99
C ILE A 11 -2.29 -0.28 0.81
N ILE A 12 -3.49 -0.77 0.53
CA ILE A 12 -3.69 -1.74 -0.54
C ILE A 12 -3.51 -1.08 -1.91
N GLY A 13 -3.90 0.18 -2.08
CA GLY A 13 -3.57 0.96 -3.28
C GLY A 13 -2.06 1.01 -3.57
N VAL A 14 -1.25 1.31 -2.55
CA VAL A 14 0.23 1.30 -2.68
C VAL A 14 0.75 -0.09 -3.06
N LEU A 15 0.20 -1.16 -2.47
CA LEU A 15 0.62 -2.53 -2.78
C LEU A 15 0.27 -2.92 -4.23
N LYS A 16 -0.93 -2.56 -4.72
CA LYS A 16 -1.32 -2.81 -6.13
C LYS A 16 -0.41 -2.07 -7.11
N GLU A 17 -0.06 -0.82 -6.82
CA GLU A 17 0.92 -0.07 -7.63
C GLU A 17 2.28 -0.80 -7.68
N ALA A 18 2.73 -1.36 -6.54
CA ALA A 18 3.95 -2.15 -6.49
C ALA A 18 3.85 -3.45 -7.31
N GLU A 19 2.69 -4.12 -7.32
CA GLU A 19 2.44 -5.36 -8.07
C GLU A 19 2.44 -5.15 -9.59
N VAL A 20 1.93 -4.01 -10.07
CA VAL A 20 1.97 -3.66 -11.50
C VAL A 20 3.33 -3.11 -11.95
N GLY A 21 4.34 -3.16 -11.07
CA GLY A 21 5.73 -2.87 -11.41
C GLY A 21 6.23 -1.48 -11.02
N ALA A 22 5.50 -0.71 -10.21
CA ALA A 22 6.03 0.54 -9.66
C ALA A 22 7.25 0.25 -8.77
N LYS A 23 8.31 1.05 -8.92
CA LYS A 23 9.50 0.92 -8.08
C LYS A 23 9.18 1.41 -6.67
N THR A 24 9.65 0.66 -5.67
CA THR A 24 9.46 1.01 -4.26
C THR A 24 9.93 2.44 -3.95
N GLY A 25 11.05 2.89 -4.53
CA GLY A 25 11.55 4.26 -4.36
C GLY A 25 10.64 5.37 -4.90
N ASP A 26 9.80 5.08 -5.91
CA ASP A 26 8.79 6.03 -6.38
C ASP A 26 7.57 6.03 -5.45
N LEU A 27 7.19 4.85 -4.95
CA LEU A 27 6.10 4.70 -3.98
C LEU A 27 6.40 5.41 -2.66
N THR A 28 7.64 5.35 -2.17
CA THR A 28 8.02 6.04 -0.93
C THR A 28 7.94 7.56 -1.05
N ARG A 29 8.30 8.10 -2.23
CA ARG A 29 8.21 9.54 -2.51
C ARG A 29 6.77 9.99 -2.69
N ARG A 30 5.95 9.21 -3.40
CA ARG A 30 4.57 9.55 -3.75
C ARG A 30 3.63 9.44 -2.55
N HIS A 31 3.79 8.39 -1.74
CA HIS A 31 2.89 8.05 -0.64
C HIS A 31 3.48 8.41 0.73
N GLU A 32 4.66 9.02 0.77
CA GLU A 32 5.40 9.36 1.99
C GLU A 32 5.56 8.17 2.96
N ALA A 33 5.57 6.96 2.40
CA ALA A 33 5.79 5.72 3.11
C ALA A 33 7.28 5.37 3.06
N SER A 34 7.80 4.68 4.07
CA SER A 34 9.16 4.13 3.98
C SER A 34 9.15 2.79 3.25
N GLU A 35 10.27 2.38 2.66
CA GLU A 35 10.35 1.05 2.03
C GLU A 35 10.05 -0.06 3.04
N ALA A 36 10.56 0.07 4.28
CA ALA A 36 10.27 -0.84 5.37
C ALA A 36 8.77 -0.92 5.70
N THR A 37 8.06 0.20 5.59
CA THR A 37 6.60 0.26 5.75
C THR A 37 5.89 -0.51 4.64
N ILE A 38 6.32 -0.34 3.38
CA ILE A 38 5.74 -1.06 2.22
C ILE A 38 5.96 -2.57 2.36
N TYR A 39 7.15 -3.02 2.79
CA TYR A 39 7.39 -4.43 3.07
C TYR A 39 6.53 -4.97 4.21
N SER A 40 6.37 -4.19 5.29
CA SER A 40 5.51 -4.57 6.41
C SER A 40 4.03 -4.67 5.99
N TRP A 41 3.60 -3.78 5.09
CA TRP A 41 2.27 -3.84 4.50
C TRP A 41 2.11 -5.06 3.62
N LYS A 42 3.09 -5.40 2.78
CA LYS A 42 3.03 -6.62 1.96
C LYS A 42 2.91 -7.89 2.82
N ALA A 43 3.60 -7.96 3.96
CA ALA A 43 3.50 -9.08 4.87
C ALA A 43 2.12 -9.19 5.58
N LYS A 44 1.42 -8.07 5.75
CA LYS A 44 0.14 -8.01 6.49
C LYS A 44 -1.09 -7.98 5.58
N TYR A 45 -0.98 -7.36 4.42
CA TYR A 45 -2.06 -7.04 3.48
C TYR A 45 -1.81 -7.59 2.07
N GLY A 46 -0.68 -8.28 1.83
CA GLY A 46 -0.32 -8.77 0.49
C GLY A 46 -1.26 -9.84 -0.08
N ASP A 47 -1.98 -10.55 0.77
CA ASP A 47 -3.04 -11.50 0.37
C ASP A 47 -4.45 -10.86 0.36
N LEU A 48 -4.56 -9.58 0.71
CA LEU A 48 -5.83 -8.85 0.74
C LEU A 48 -6.02 -8.10 -0.58
N ASP A 49 -6.89 -8.64 -1.45
CA ASP A 49 -7.37 -7.91 -2.61
C ASP A 49 -8.42 -6.87 -2.17
N VAL A 50 -8.20 -5.58 -2.47
CA VAL A 50 -9.31 -4.60 -2.42
C VAL A 50 -10.25 -4.98 -3.55
N PRO A 51 -11.52 -5.33 -3.27
CA PRO A 51 -12.47 -5.58 -4.34
C PRO A 51 -12.46 -4.36 -5.27
N GLU A 52 -12.21 -4.58 -6.56
CA GLU A 52 -12.26 -3.57 -7.64
C GLU A 52 -13.66 -2.93 -7.82
N ALA A 53 -14.55 -3.09 -6.84
CA ALA A 53 -15.93 -2.67 -6.87
C ALA A 53 -16.10 -1.26 -6.28
N GLN A 54 -15.60 -0.27 -7.01
CA GLN A 54 -16.34 0.99 -7.12
C GLN A 54 -16.22 1.54 -8.55
N ARG A 55 -17.16 1.06 -9.39
CA ARG A 55 -17.67 1.83 -10.54
C ARG A 55 -18.52 3.00 -10.07
#